data_AF-A0A971QG93-F1
#
_entry.id   AF-A0A971QG93-F1
#
_cell.length_a   1.000
_cell.length_b   1.000
_cell.length_c   1.000
_cell.angle_alpha   90.00
_cell.angle_beta   90.00
_cell.angle_gamma   90.00
#
_symmetry.space_group_name_H-M   'P 1'
#
loop_
_entity.id
_entity.type
_entity.pdbx_description
1 polymer ?
#
loop_
_entity_poly.entity_id
_entity_poly.type
_entity_poly.pdbx_seq_one_letter_code
_entity_poly.pdbx_strand_id
1 'polypeptide(L)'
;MTTLWQVDAVADYQAFVKPFCELAVRTGKQLVYFRFGKHAPLITEADDAEIHELHPEEGFEKLIAAIHKVVEATGRRGYHVFDCLSDLAVDWCSDRMLGNFFMLTCPYVYDVGGIAYFTVLKNYHSFRAFASIAETTQILLDVYRHKSRLYVHPIKVQQRHSHTMHMLHELDRDALVPVTRSTVITEILTSMPWGGSESARTRLGIWTRAFVQAEEAVDPSHRRECSVEAAREMPGPC
;
A
#
# COMPACT_ATOMS: atom_id res chain seq x y z
N MET A 1 10.61 5.39 -12.51
CA MET A 1 9.61 6.08 -11.67
C MET A 1 8.73 5.05 -11.00
N THR A 2 8.53 5.12 -9.69
CA THR A 2 7.60 4.22 -9.00
C THR A 2 6.43 4.98 -8.39
N THR A 3 5.28 4.32 -8.35
CA THR A 3 4.07 4.80 -7.68
C THR A 3 3.56 3.70 -6.78
N LEU A 4 3.45 4.00 -5.49
CA LEU A 4 2.87 3.12 -4.50
C LEU A 4 1.44 3.55 -4.17
N TRP A 5 0.52 2.60 -4.31
CA TRP A 5 -0.90 2.76 -4.01
C TRP A 5 -1.23 2.05 -2.70
N GLN A 6 -1.60 2.81 -1.69
CA GLN A 6 -2.14 2.28 -0.44
C GLN A 6 -3.65 2.10 -0.56
N VAL A 7 -4.13 0.87 -0.40
CA VAL A 7 -5.54 0.52 -0.57
C VAL A 7 -6.08 -0.22 0.64
N ASP A 8 -7.38 -0.12 0.89
CA ASP A 8 -8.06 -0.94 1.90
C ASP A 8 -8.31 -2.36 1.37
N ALA A 9 -8.54 -2.50 0.05
CA ALA A 9 -8.66 -3.78 -0.64
C ALA A 9 -7.96 -3.75 -2.01
N VAL A 10 -7.35 -4.87 -2.40
CA VAL A 10 -6.67 -4.99 -3.71
C VAL A 10 -7.61 -4.73 -4.90
N ALA A 11 -8.91 -5.01 -4.74
CA ALA A 11 -9.90 -4.71 -5.77
C ALA A 11 -10.02 -3.20 -6.08
N ASP A 12 -9.70 -2.32 -5.14
CA ASP A 12 -9.71 -0.86 -5.37
C ASP A 12 -8.52 -0.42 -6.21
N TYR A 13 -7.41 -1.15 -6.14
CA TYR A 13 -6.22 -0.89 -6.94
C TYR A 13 -6.46 -1.15 -8.43
N GLN A 14 -7.30 -2.14 -8.75
CA GLN A 14 -7.66 -2.53 -10.12
C GLN A 14 -8.11 -1.35 -10.98
N ALA A 15 -8.84 -0.39 -10.39
CA ALA A 15 -9.35 0.79 -11.08
C ALA A 15 -8.23 1.69 -11.64
N PHE A 16 -7.02 1.62 -11.07
CA PHE A 16 -5.86 2.41 -11.49
C PHE A 16 -4.89 1.60 -12.36
N VAL A 17 -4.86 0.28 -12.21
CA VAL A 17 -4.06 -0.62 -13.05
C VAL A 17 -4.57 -0.60 -14.49
N LYS A 18 -5.89 -0.69 -14.70
CA LYS A 18 -6.48 -0.72 -16.05
C LYS A 18 -6.07 0.45 -16.95
N PRO A 19 -6.25 1.74 -16.58
CA PRO A 19 -5.83 2.85 -17.43
C PRO A 19 -4.31 2.92 -17.62
N PHE A 20 -3.52 2.41 -16.66
CA PHE A 20 -2.07 2.30 -16.79
C PHE A 20 -1.67 1.28 -17.87
N CYS A 21 -2.31 0.11 -17.90
CA CYS A 21 -2.13 -0.91 -18.93
C CYS A 21 -2.52 -0.38 -20.32
N GLU A 22 -3.71 0.22 -20.43
CA GLU A 22 -4.19 0.80 -21.69
C GLU A 22 -3.25 1.89 -22.23
N LEU A 23 -2.67 2.71 -21.35
CA LEU A 23 -1.68 3.70 -21.74
C LEU A 23 -0.38 3.05 -22.23
N ALA A 24 0.08 1.99 -21.57
CA ALA A 24 1.29 1.27 -21.96
C ALA A 24 1.16 0.72 -23.39
N VAL A 25 0.07 0.00 -23.65
CA VAL A 25 -0.25 -0.58 -24.96
C VAL A 25 -0.37 0.52 -26.02
N ARG A 26 -1.18 1.57 -25.76
CA ARG A 26 -1.38 2.68 -26.70
C ARG A 26 -0.10 3.44 -27.05
N THR A 27 0.89 3.44 -26.15
CA THR A 27 2.18 4.12 -26.37
C THR A 27 3.31 3.20 -26.81
N GLY A 28 3.01 1.93 -27.13
CA GLY A 28 3.99 0.94 -27.59
C GLY A 28 5.05 0.62 -26.54
N LYS A 29 4.67 0.67 -25.26
CA LYS A 29 5.51 0.30 -24.12
C LYS A 29 5.34 -1.19 -23.82
N GLN A 30 6.37 -1.78 -23.22
CA GLN A 30 6.32 -3.17 -22.80
C GLN A 30 5.62 -3.24 -21.45
N LEU A 31 4.39 -3.73 -21.44
CA LEU A 31 3.62 -3.96 -20.23
C LEU A 31 4.07 -5.30 -19.62
N VAL A 32 4.53 -5.24 -18.37
CA VAL A 32 5.01 -6.41 -17.63
C VAL A 32 4.25 -6.52 -16.33
N TYR A 33 3.77 -7.71 -16.01
CA TYR A 33 3.05 -8.00 -14.79
C TYR A 33 3.81 -9.04 -13.95
N PHE A 34 4.21 -8.66 -12.74
CA PHE A 34 4.81 -9.56 -11.77
C PHE A 34 3.73 -10.10 -10.83
N ARG A 35 3.41 -11.38 -11.02
CA ARG A 35 2.36 -12.11 -10.31
C ARG A 35 2.97 -12.97 -9.20
N PHE A 36 2.55 -12.78 -7.96
CA PHE A 36 2.97 -13.56 -6.79
C PHE A 36 1.94 -13.56 -5.64
N GLY A 37 0.95 -12.67 -5.68
CA GLY A 37 -0.06 -12.54 -4.63
C GLY A 37 -1.10 -13.65 -4.68
N LYS A 38 -1.97 -13.74 -3.67
CA LYS A 38 -3.04 -14.75 -3.60
C LYS A 38 -4.41 -14.21 -4.03
N HIS A 39 -4.50 -12.89 -4.24
CA HIS A 39 -5.69 -12.23 -4.76
C HIS A 39 -5.95 -12.59 -6.24
N ALA A 40 -7.11 -12.19 -6.77
CA ALA A 40 -7.41 -12.33 -8.19
C ALA A 40 -6.37 -11.57 -9.06
N PRO A 41 -5.99 -12.09 -10.24
CA PRO A 41 -5.03 -11.41 -11.11
C PRO A 41 -5.46 -9.98 -11.45
N LEU A 42 -4.51 -9.04 -11.37
CA LEU A 42 -4.75 -7.65 -11.71
C LEU A 42 -4.77 -7.41 -13.22
N ILE A 43 -4.04 -8.24 -13.96
CA ILE A 43 -3.87 -8.17 -15.40
C ILE A 43 -4.02 -9.58 -15.95
N THR A 44 -4.60 -9.68 -17.14
CA THR A 44 -4.79 -10.94 -17.86
C THR A 44 -4.01 -10.91 -19.17
N GLU A 45 -3.85 -12.07 -19.81
CA GLU A 45 -3.19 -12.15 -21.14
C GLU A 45 -3.92 -11.31 -22.21
N ALA A 46 -5.20 -11.02 -22.02
CA ALA A 46 -5.98 -10.17 -22.92
C ALA A 46 -5.52 -8.70 -22.91
N ASP A 47 -4.73 -8.28 -21.93
CA ASP A 47 -4.24 -6.92 -21.77
C ASP A 47 -2.87 -6.68 -22.48
N ASP A 48 -2.41 -7.62 -23.31
CA ASP A 48 -1.13 -7.57 -24.05
C ASP A 48 0.09 -7.38 -23.10
N ALA A 49 0.04 -8.05 -21.95
CA ALA A 49 1.07 -8.00 -20.92
C ALA A 49 1.95 -9.26 -20.92
N GLU A 50 3.26 -9.09 -20.71
CA GLU A 50 4.16 -10.18 -20.35
C GLU A 50 3.98 -10.50 -18.86
N ILE A 51 3.42 -11.67 -18.56
CA ILE A 51 3.14 -12.09 -17.19
C ILE A 51 4.29 -12.97 -16.69
N HIS A 52 4.91 -12.56 -15.59
CA HIS A 52 5.88 -13.37 -14.86
C HIS A 52 5.29 -13.81 -13.53
N GLU A 53 4.99 -15.11 -13.42
CA GLU A 53 4.71 -15.74 -12.14
C GLU A 53 6.01 -15.89 -11.36
N LEU A 54 5.98 -15.39 -10.13
CA LEU A 54 7.08 -15.43 -9.18
C LEU A 54 6.64 -16.19 -7.94
N HIS A 55 7.59 -16.90 -7.34
CA HIS A 55 7.38 -17.78 -6.20
C HIS A 55 8.18 -17.24 -5.01
N PRO A 56 7.61 -16.37 -4.14
CA PRO A 56 8.30 -15.79 -2.99
C PRO A 56 8.88 -16.83 -2.02
N GLU A 57 8.28 -18.02 -1.97
CA GLU A 57 8.70 -19.19 -1.20
C GLU A 57 10.04 -19.77 -1.64
N GLU A 58 10.49 -19.52 -2.88
CA GLU A 58 11.78 -20.00 -3.37
C GLU A 58 12.98 -19.22 -2.81
N GLY A 59 12.70 -18.08 -2.17
CA GLY A 59 13.69 -17.26 -1.48
C GLY A 59 13.77 -15.82 -2.02
N PHE A 60 14.02 -14.89 -1.11
CA PHE A 60 14.09 -13.45 -1.37
C PHE A 60 15.06 -13.08 -2.51
N GLU A 61 16.28 -13.62 -2.49
CA GLU A 61 17.32 -13.28 -3.48
C GLU A 61 16.94 -13.72 -4.90
N LYS A 62 16.33 -14.91 -5.03
CA LYS A 62 15.87 -15.42 -6.32
C LYS A 62 14.76 -14.54 -6.90
N LEU A 63 13.81 -14.14 -6.06
CA LEU A 63 12.71 -13.27 -6.46
C LEU A 63 13.24 -11.90 -6.94
N ILE A 64 14.15 -11.28 -6.19
CA ILE A 64 14.78 -10.02 -6.59
C ILE A 64 15.55 -10.17 -7.90
N ALA A 65 16.34 -11.23 -8.04
CA ALA A 65 17.12 -11.48 -9.25
C ALA A 65 16.23 -11.69 -10.48
N ALA A 66 15.12 -12.41 -10.33
CA ALA A 66 14.14 -12.61 -11.40
C ALA A 66 13.51 -11.29 -11.85
N ILE A 67 13.07 -10.45 -10.90
CA ILE A 67 12.50 -9.13 -11.21
C ILE A 67 13.54 -8.23 -11.89
N HIS A 68 14.76 -8.16 -11.35
CA HIS A 68 15.80 -7.29 -11.89
C HIS A 68 16.16 -7.68 -13.33
N LYS A 69 16.26 -8.98 -13.62
CA LYS A 69 16.52 -9.49 -14.97
C LYS A 69 15.46 -9.00 -15.98
N VAL A 70 14.18 -9.05 -15.60
CA VAL A 70 13.09 -8.60 -16.47
C VAL A 70 13.08 -7.07 -16.61
N VAL A 71 13.22 -6.36 -15.49
CA VAL A 71 13.28 -4.89 -15.46
C VAL A 71 14.46 -4.35 -16.29
N GLU A 72 15.61 -5.03 -16.27
CA GLU A 72 16.77 -4.68 -17.10
C GLU A 72 16.49 -4.88 -18.59
N ALA A 73 15.87 -6.01 -18.95
CA ALA A 73 15.55 -6.34 -20.33
C ALA A 73 14.57 -5.35 -20.97
N THR A 74 13.60 -4.84 -20.19
CA THR A 74 12.62 -3.85 -20.68
C THR A 74 13.17 -2.42 -20.67
N GLY A 75 14.04 -2.10 -19.71
CA GLY A 75 14.64 -0.79 -19.53
C GLY A 75 13.61 0.36 -19.52
N ARG A 76 13.91 1.45 -20.24
CA ARG A 76 13.04 2.65 -20.34
C ARG A 76 11.69 2.43 -21.03
N ARG A 77 11.48 1.25 -21.62
CA ARG A 77 10.22 0.88 -22.26
C ARG A 77 9.30 0.11 -21.32
N GLY A 78 9.80 -0.35 -20.18
CA GLY A 78 9.06 -1.16 -19.23
C GLY A 78 8.03 -0.37 -18.43
N TYR A 79 6.79 -0.84 -18.48
CA TYR A 79 5.67 -0.45 -17.63
C TYR A 79 5.33 -1.67 -16.77
N HIS A 80 5.70 -1.62 -15.50
CA HIS A 80 5.63 -2.77 -14.62
C HIS A 80 4.46 -2.61 -13.65
N VAL A 81 3.66 -3.65 -13.49
CA VAL A 81 2.66 -3.77 -12.43
C VAL A 81 3.07 -4.91 -11.53
N PHE A 82 3.00 -4.69 -10.22
CA PHE A 82 3.28 -5.70 -9.21
C PHE A 82 1.98 -6.02 -8.48
N ASP A 83 1.85 -7.28 -8.07
CA ASP A 83 0.85 -7.68 -7.09
C ASP A 83 0.98 -6.95 -5.76
N CYS A 84 0.00 -7.17 -4.89
CA CYS A 84 0.01 -6.60 -3.56
C CYS A 84 1.23 -7.07 -2.77
N LEU A 85 2.12 -6.12 -2.47
CA LEU A 85 3.35 -6.39 -1.72
C LEU A 85 3.06 -6.87 -0.29
N SER A 86 1.85 -6.65 0.23
CA SER A 86 1.45 -7.15 1.54
C SER A 86 1.42 -8.68 1.61
N ASP A 87 1.21 -9.37 0.49
CA ASP A 87 1.27 -10.82 0.42
C ASP A 87 2.71 -11.34 0.64
N LEU A 88 3.73 -10.61 0.18
CA LEU A 88 5.14 -10.97 0.38
C LEU A 88 5.55 -10.98 1.86
N ALA A 89 4.99 -10.08 2.68
CA ALA A 89 5.29 -10.03 4.10
C ALA A 89 4.79 -11.28 4.85
N VAL A 90 3.77 -11.95 4.31
CA VAL A 90 3.27 -13.23 4.82
C VAL A 90 4.26 -14.33 4.46
N ASP A 91 4.65 -14.42 3.19
CA ASP A 91 5.51 -15.50 2.71
C ASP A 91 6.93 -15.42 3.28
N TRP A 92 7.44 -14.22 3.57
CA TRP A 92 8.74 -14.02 4.24
C TRP A 92 8.67 -13.91 5.76
N CYS A 93 7.46 -13.98 6.34
CA CYS A 93 7.23 -13.81 7.78
C CYS A 93 7.91 -12.57 8.39
N SER A 94 8.06 -11.50 7.60
CA SER A 94 8.89 -10.35 7.99
C SER A 94 8.54 -9.09 7.21
N ASP A 95 7.98 -8.11 7.91
CA ASP A 95 7.79 -6.74 7.39
C ASP A 95 9.13 -6.10 7.00
N ARG A 96 10.23 -6.45 7.68
CA ARG A 96 11.56 -5.92 7.36
C ARG A 96 12.05 -6.41 5.98
N MET A 97 11.76 -7.65 5.63
CA MET A 97 12.11 -8.18 4.30
C MET A 97 11.32 -7.47 3.20
N LEU A 98 10.05 -7.14 3.45
CA LEU A 98 9.28 -6.31 2.53
C LEU A 98 9.89 -4.90 2.36
N GLY A 99 10.29 -4.25 3.45
CA GLY A 99 10.99 -2.96 3.37
C GLY A 99 12.28 -3.06 2.54
N ASN A 100 13.07 -4.11 2.75
CA ASN A 100 14.30 -4.38 1.99
C ASN A 100 14.01 -4.64 0.52
N PHE A 101 12.99 -5.43 0.18
CA PHE A 101 12.54 -5.65 -1.19
C PHE A 101 12.33 -4.32 -1.90
N PHE A 102 11.54 -3.44 -1.28
CA PHE A 102 11.20 -2.16 -1.89
C PHE A 102 12.43 -1.25 -2.04
N MET A 103 13.32 -1.23 -1.05
CA MET A 103 14.58 -0.48 -1.10
C MET A 103 15.56 -0.98 -2.16
N LEU A 104 15.48 -2.25 -2.58
CA LEU A 104 16.32 -2.81 -3.64
C LEU A 104 15.68 -2.64 -5.03
N THR A 105 14.37 -2.91 -5.15
CA THR A 105 13.68 -2.94 -6.43
C THR A 105 13.27 -1.56 -6.94
N CYS A 106 12.76 -0.67 -6.07
CA CYS A 106 12.29 0.65 -6.51
C CYS A 106 13.42 1.52 -7.09
N PRO A 107 14.58 1.68 -6.42
CA PRO A 107 15.71 2.41 -7.00
C PRO A 107 16.19 1.77 -8.31
N TYR A 108 16.24 0.44 -8.39
CA TYR A 108 16.66 -0.26 -9.60
C TYR A 108 15.75 0.03 -10.80
N VAL A 109 14.42 -0.05 -10.62
CA VAL A 109 13.44 0.35 -11.65
C VAL A 109 13.64 1.81 -12.07
N TYR A 110 13.93 2.69 -11.11
CA TYR A 110 14.19 4.09 -11.39
C TYR A 110 15.46 4.29 -12.23
N ASP A 111 16.55 3.59 -11.89
CA ASP A 111 17.85 3.71 -12.54
C ASP A 111 17.82 3.23 -14.00
N VAL A 112 17.12 2.12 -14.29
CA VAL A 112 16.91 1.67 -15.68
C VAL A 112 15.92 2.55 -16.45
N GLY A 113 15.24 3.48 -15.75
CA GLY A 113 14.27 4.42 -16.30
C GLY A 113 12.90 3.81 -16.64
N GLY A 114 12.58 2.66 -16.06
CA GLY A 114 11.26 2.04 -16.17
C GLY A 114 10.20 2.75 -15.32
N ILE A 115 8.93 2.41 -15.53
CA ILE A 115 7.82 2.84 -14.68
C ILE A 115 7.27 1.62 -13.93
N ALA A 116 6.94 1.77 -12.65
CA ALA A 116 6.35 0.69 -11.86
C ALA A 116 5.21 1.16 -10.97
N TYR A 117 4.21 0.30 -10.89
CA TYR A 117 3.01 0.42 -10.09
C TYR A 117 3.03 -0.68 -9.02
N PHE A 118 3.02 -0.26 -7.76
CA PHE A 118 3.03 -1.13 -6.59
C PHE A 118 1.79 -0.88 -5.74
N THR A 119 1.32 -1.88 -5.00
CA THR A 119 0.27 -1.66 -3.99
C THR A 119 0.59 -2.34 -2.67
N VAL A 120 0.10 -1.75 -1.57
CA VAL A 120 0.13 -2.31 -0.22
C VAL A 120 -1.23 -2.09 0.45
N LEU A 121 -1.56 -2.96 1.39
CA LEU A 121 -2.73 -2.80 2.25
C LEU A 121 -2.45 -1.77 3.34
N LYS A 122 -3.42 -0.87 3.55
CA LYS A 122 -3.37 0.11 4.64
C LYS A 122 -3.36 -0.56 6.00
N ASN A 123 -2.66 0.06 6.95
CA ASN A 123 -2.58 -0.40 8.35
C ASN A 123 -2.19 -1.88 8.48
N TYR A 124 -1.44 -2.42 7.52
CA TYR A 124 -1.05 -3.83 7.49
C TYR A 124 0.36 -4.06 8.05
N HIS A 125 1.30 -3.21 7.63
CA HIS A 125 2.72 -3.33 7.93
C HIS A 125 3.13 -2.50 9.15
N SER A 126 4.21 -2.94 9.81
CA SER A 126 4.84 -2.16 10.87
C SER A 126 5.25 -0.77 10.38
N PHE A 127 5.21 0.20 11.30
CA PHE A 127 5.60 1.58 11.00
C PHE A 127 6.98 1.67 10.34
N ARG A 128 7.96 0.89 10.81
CA ARG A 128 9.32 0.91 10.27
C ARG A 128 9.39 0.43 8.82
N ALA A 129 8.74 -0.68 8.50
CA ALA A 129 8.75 -1.20 7.14
C ALA A 129 8.03 -0.26 6.17
N PHE A 130 6.86 0.24 6.59
CA PHE A 130 6.12 1.20 5.79
C PHE A 130 6.88 2.51 5.60
N ALA A 131 7.57 3.01 6.63
CA ALA A 131 8.40 4.21 6.53
C ALA A 131 9.49 4.07 5.45
N SER A 132 10.22 2.94 5.44
CA SER A 132 11.23 2.67 4.39
C SER A 132 10.64 2.66 2.98
N ILE A 133 9.45 2.08 2.83
CA ILE A 133 8.72 2.05 1.55
C ILE A 133 8.31 3.48 1.14
N ALA A 134 7.69 4.24 2.05
CA ALA A 134 7.21 5.60 1.82
C ALA A 134 8.35 6.58 1.52
N GLU A 135 9.51 6.42 2.15
CA GLU A 135 10.72 7.20 1.90
C GLU A 135 11.31 6.91 0.52
N THR A 136 11.28 5.64 0.10
CA THR A 136 11.89 5.19 -1.16
C THR A 136 11.04 5.50 -2.39
N THR A 137 9.71 5.39 -2.30
CA THR A 137 8.84 5.62 -3.46
C THR A 137 8.82 7.10 -3.89
N GLN A 138 8.73 7.37 -5.19
CA GLN A 138 8.65 8.74 -5.69
C GLN A 138 7.24 9.33 -5.57
N ILE A 139 6.20 8.48 -5.65
CA ILE A 139 4.81 8.88 -5.54
C ILE A 139 4.08 7.90 -4.60
N LEU A 140 3.45 8.43 -3.56
CA LEU A 140 2.64 7.69 -2.60
C LEU A 140 1.21 8.22 -2.66
N LEU A 141 0.27 7.35 -2.98
CA LEU A 141 -1.14 7.66 -3.12
C LEU A 141 -1.97 6.79 -2.17
N ASP A 142 -2.89 7.41 -1.46
CA ASP A 142 -3.89 6.68 -0.69
C ASP A 142 -5.19 6.61 -1.46
N VAL A 143 -5.78 5.42 -1.54
CA VAL A 143 -7.05 5.17 -2.21
C VAL A 143 -8.12 4.86 -1.17
N TYR A 144 -9.24 5.55 -1.21
CA TYR A 144 -10.36 5.35 -0.29
C TYR A 144 -11.61 4.98 -1.07
N ARG A 145 -12.41 4.07 -0.51
CA ARG A 145 -13.77 3.80 -0.98
C ARG A 145 -14.77 4.38 -0.02
N HIS A 146 -15.64 5.27 -0.50
CA HIS A 146 -16.72 5.84 0.30
C HIS A 146 -17.98 5.96 -0.55
N LYS A 147 -19.11 5.44 -0.05
CA LYS A 147 -20.41 5.41 -0.76
C LYS A 147 -20.27 4.89 -2.21
N SER A 148 -19.54 3.79 -2.38
CA SER A 148 -19.24 3.14 -3.66
C SER A 148 -18.40 3.94 -4.66
N ARG A 149 -17.88 5.11 -4.27
CA ARG A 149 -16.97 5.93 -5.07
C ARG A 149 -15.55 5.76 -4.57
N LEU A 150 -14.59 5.90 -5.50
CA LEU A 150 -13.17 5.86 -5.19
C LEU A 150 -12.62 7.29 -5.09
N TYR A 151 -11.76 7.49 -4.11
CA TYR A 151 -11.07 8.75 -3.88
C TYR A 151 -9.57 8.49 -3.77
N VAL A 152 -8.76 9.42 -4.27
CA VAL A 152 -7.30 9.37 -4.20
C VAL A 152 -6.78 10.60 -3.48
N HIS A 153 -5.95 10.38 -2.47
CA HIS A 153 -5.24 11.43 -1.75
C HIS A 153 -3.73 11.26 -1.96
N PRO A 154 -3.06 12.18 -2.67
CA PRO A 154 -1.62 12.11 -2.81
C PRO A 154 -0.92 12.51 -1.51
N ILE A 155 -0.19 11.56 -0.93
CA ILE A 155 0.56 11.75 0.33
C ILE A 155 1.97 12.24 0.04
N LYS A 156 2.60 11.70 -1.01
CA LYS A 156 3.93 12.09 -1.48
C LYS A 156 3.92 12.19 -2.99
N VAL A 157 4.43 13.30 -3.52
CA VAL A 157 4.62 13.47 -4.96
C VAL A 157 5.93 14.22 -5.19
N GLN A 158 6.99 13.51 -5.57
CA GLN A 158 8.29 14.12 -5.80
C GLN A 158 8.40 14.78 -7.18
N GLN A 159 9.10 15.92 -7.25
CA GLN A 159 9.52 16.60 -8.49
C GLN A 159 8.37 16.87 -9.48
N ARG A 160 7.17 17.18 -8.96
CA ARG A 160 5.97 17.52 -9.74
C ARG A 160 5.23 18.66 -9.05
N HIS A 161 4.48 19.44 -9.82
CA HIS A 161 3.72 20.56 -9.30
C HIS A 161 2.33 20.61 -9.96
N SER A 162 1.29 20.73 -9.13
CA SER A 162 -0.07 21.06 -9.56
C SER A 162 -0.79 21.77 -8.42
N HIS A 163 -1.67 22.73 -8.74
CA HIS A 163 -2.45 23.48 -7.75
C HIS A 163 -3.33 22.59 -6.87
N THR A 164 -3.69 21.40 -7.33
CA THR A 164 -4.55 20.46 -6.57
C THR A 164 -3.77 19.27 -6.03
N MET A 165 -2.44 19.20 -6.14
CA MET A 165 -1.68 17.96 -5.91
C MET A 165 -1.76 17.38 -4.49
N HIS A 166 -2.20 18.16 -3.49
CA HIS A 166 -2.40 17.72 -2.11
C HIS A 166 -3.88 17.66 -1.72
N MET A 167 -4.79 17.77 -2.69
CA MET A 167 -6.22 17.64 -2.45
C MET A 167 -6.65 16.18 -2.52
N LEU A 168 -7.78 15.88 -1.89
CA LEU A 168 -8.53 14.66 -2.17
C LEU A 168 -9.15 14.78 -3.57
N HIS A 169 -9.02 13.74 -4.38
CA HIS A 169 -9.62 13.66 -5.70
C HIS A 169 -10.64 12.52 -5.74
N GLU A 170 -11.79 12.74 -6.37
CA GLU A 170 -12.74 11.69 -6.70
C GLU A 170 -12.37 11.09 -8.06
N LEU A 171 -12.38 9.76 -8.17
CA LEU A 171 -12.31 9.09 -9.46
C LEU A 171 -13.71 9.12 -10.09
N ASP A 172 -13.90 10.01 -11.06
CA ASP A 172 -15.10 10.09 -11.89
C ASP A 172 -14.76 9.61 -13.30
N ARG A 173 -15.29 8.43 -13.65
CA ARG A 173 -14.94 7.71 -14.89
C ARG A 173 -13.42 7.50 -14.95
N ASP A 174 -12.74 8.19 -15.87
CA ASP A 174 -11.30 8.10 -16.08
C ASP A 174 -10.55 9.37 -15.63
N ALA A 175 -11.22 10.25 -14.88
CA ALA A 175 -10.67 11.53 -14.42
C ALA A 175 -10.61 11.61 -12.89
N LEU A 176 -9.50 12.15 -12.38
CA LEU A 176 -9.34 12.50 -10.97
C LEU A 176 -9.75 13.97 -10.78
N VAL A 177 -10.92 14.19 -10.19
CA VAL A 177 -11.51 15.52 -10.00
C VAL A 177 -11.28 15.98 -8.55
N PRO A 178 -10.71 17.17 -8.30
CA PRO A 178 -10.46 17.64 -6.94
C PRO A 178 -11.78 17.84 -6.19
N VAL A 179 -11.87 17.29 -4.99
CA VAL A 179 -12.99 17.50 -4.08
C VAL A 179 -12.81 18.86 -3.41
N THR A 180 -13.70 19.80 -3.71
CA THR A 180 -13.64 21.18 -3.17
C THR A 180 -14.56 21.38 -1.97
N ARG A 181 -15.53 20.49 -1.78
CA ARG A 181 -16.50 20.56 -0.67
C ARG A 181 -15.87 20.03 0.62
N SER A 182 -15.61 20.94 1.56
CA SER A 182 -15.07 20.60 2.89
C SER A 182 -15.91 19.55 3.63
N THR A 183 -17.24 19.57 3.50
CA THR A 183 -18.11 18.57 4.14
C THR A 183 -17.84 17.15 3.66
N VAL A 184 -17.58 16.98 2.37
CA VAL A 184 -17.26 15.67 1.77
C VAL A 184 -15.86 15.24 2.18
N ILE A 185 -14.90 16.18 2.19
CA ILE A 185 -13.54 15.92 2.67
C ILE A 185 -13.57 15.48 4.14
N THR A 186 -14.27 16.19 5.01
CA THR A 186 -14.39 15.85 6.43
C THR A 186 -15.12 14.53 6.61
N GLU A 187 -16.23 14.28 5.90
CA GLU A 187 -16.94 12.99 5.98
C GLU A 187 -16.03 11.83 5.58
N ILE A 188 -15.31 11.97 4.47
CA ILE A 188 -14.37 10.95 4.00
C ILE A 188 -13.23 10.78 5.01
N LEU A 189 -12.54 11.86 5.40
CA LEU A 189 -11.42 11.81 6.37
C LEU A 189 -11.84 11.29 7.74
N THR A 190 -13.03 11.63 8.25
CA THR A 190 -13.51 11.16 9.57
C THR A 190 -14.06 9.75 9.54
N SER A 191 -14.53 9.27 8.39
CA SER A 191 -14.88 7.86 8.18
C SER A 191 -13.64 6.95 8.09
N MET A 192 -12.43 7.53 7.98
CA MET A 192 -11.19 6.77 8.01
C MET A 192 -10.86 6.38 9.44
N PRO A 193 -10.29 5.18 9.68
CA PRO A 193 -9.61 4.89 10.93
C PRO A 193 -8.44 5.88 11.09
N TRP A 194 -8.64 6.92 11.89
CA TRP A 194 -7.58 7.88 12.21
C TRP A 194 -6.49 7.14 12.98
N GLY A 195 -5.35 6.88 12.32
CA GLY A 195 -4.12 6.39 12.96
C GLY A 195 -3.55 7.32 14.04
N GLY A 196 -4.17 8.48 14.29
CA GLY A 196 -3.81 9.41 15.36
C GLY A 196 -4.44 9.11 16.72
N SER A 197 -5.56 8.36 16.78
CA SER A 197 -6.29 8.13 18.04
C SER A 197 -6.50 6.66 18.41
N GLU A 198 -6.18 5.69 17.54
CA GLU A 198 -6.25 4.27 17.88
C GLU A 198 -4.87 3.68 18.20
N SER A 199 -4.49 3.79 19.47
CA SER A 199 -3.57 2.95 20.27
C SER A 199 -2.16 2.62 19.71
N ALA A 200 -1.24 2.26 20.61
CA ALA A 200 0.06 1.70 20.23
C ALA A 200 -0.04 0.49 19.26
N ARG A 201 -1.21 -0.14 19.14
CA ARG A 201 -1.47 -1.36 18.37
C ARG A 201 -1.49 -1.18 16.86
N THR A 202 -1.89 0.00 16.35
CA THR A 202 -1.88 0.28 14.90
C THR A 202 -0.45 0.49 14.36
N ARG A 203 0.51 0.79 15.25
CA ARG A 203 1.94 0.87 14.91
C ARG A 203 2.62 -0.51 14.86
N LEU A 204 1.96 -1.55 15.37
CA LEU A 204 2.44 -2.91 15.39
C LEU A 204 2.17 -3.56 14.02
N GLY A 205 3.20 -4.15 13.41
CA GLY A 205 3.03 -4.88 12.15
C GLY A 205 2.12 -6.09 12.31
N ILE A 206 1.71 -6.70 11.19
CA ILE A 206 0.80 -7.87 11.19
C ILE A 206 1.23 -8.94 12.19
N TRP A 207 2.52 -9.27 12.23
CA TRP A 207 3.05 -10.30 13.13
C TRP A 207 2.94 -9.91 14.59
N THR A 208 3.33 -8.69 14.94
CA THR A 208 3.21 -8.23 16.33
C THR A 208 1.76 -8.13 16.79
N ARG A 209 0.82 -7.78 15.89
CA ARG A 209 -0.62 -7.85 16.19
C ARG A 209 -1.10 -9.28 16.40
N ALA A 210 -0.68 -10.22 15.57
CA ALA A 210 -1.03 -11.63 15.71
C ALA A 210 -0.53 -12.22 17.03
N PHE A 211 0.70 -11.88 17.45
CA PHE A 211 1.23 -12.28 18.76
C PHE A 211 0.43 -11.69 19.92
N VAL A 212 0.14 -10.38 19.90
CA VAL A 212 -0.70 -9.74 20.94
C VAL A 212 -2.09 -10.37 21.00
N GLN A 213 -2.71 -10.67 19.86
CA GLN A 213 -4.01 -11.35 19.82
C GLN A 213 -3.96 -12.76 20.40
N ALA A 214 -2.87 -13.50 20.15
CA ALA A 214 -2.67 -14.83 20.71
C ALA A 214 -2.48 -14.77 22.24
N GLU A 215 -1.70 -13.81 22.75
CA GLU A 215 -1.55 -13.59 24.19
C GLU A 215 -2.88 -13.24 24.87
N GLU A 216 -3.68 -12.34 24.26
CA GLU A 216 -5.01 -11.96 24.78
C GLU A 216 -6.03 -13.11 24.77
N ALA A 217 -5.93 -14.04 23.82
CA ALA A 217 -6.79 -15.22 23.76
C ALA A 217 -6.43 -16.25 24.85
N VAL A 218 -5.17 -16.27 25.32
CA VAL A 218 -4.68 -17.17 26.35
C VAL A 218 -4.86 -16.58 27.76
N ASP A 219 -4.76 -15.25 27.91
CA ASP A 219 -4.95 -14.57 29.18
C ASP A 219 -5.87 -13.33 29.06
N PRO A 220 -7.20 -13.49 29.25
CA PRO A 220 -8.16 -12.38 29.16
C PRO A 220 -8.04 -11.37 30.32
N SER A 221 -7.18 -11.60 31.31
CA SER A 221 -6.96 -10.72 32.48
C SER A 221 -6.41 -9.34 32.10
N HIS A 222 -5.67 -9.25 30.98
CA HIS A 222 -5.07 -8.00 30.52
C HIS A 222 -6.08 -6.93 30.08
N ARG A 223 -7.37 -7.30 29.98
CA ARG A 223 -8.47 -6.37 29.66
C ARG A 223 -8.83 -5.41 30.81
N ARG A 224 -8.39 -5.68 32.05
CA ARG A 224 -8.86 -4.98 33.26
C ARG A 224 -8.02 -3.82 33.77
N GLU A 225 -6.87 -3.49 33.17
CA GLU A 225 -6.04 -2.36 33.66
C GLU A 225 -6.37 -1.00 33.02
N CYS A 226 -7.47 -0.88 32.28
CA CYS A 226 -7.95 0.42 31.80
C CYS A 226 -9.45 0.67 32.03
N SER A 227 -10.02 0.08 33.09
CA SER A 227 -11.33 0.50 33.62
C SER A 227 -11.13 1.36 34.87
N VAL A 228 -11.64 2.58 34.76
CA VAL A 228 -11.75 3.63 35.78
C VAL A 228 -12.28 3.09 37.12
N GLU A 229 -11.39 2.78 38.06
CA GLU A 229 -11.74 2.49 39.46
C GLU A 229 -10.61 2.94 40.41
N ALA A 230 -10.36 4.25 40.45
CA ALA A 230 -9.63 4.90 41.55
C ALA A 230 -10.22 6.27 41.88
N ALA A 231 -11.52 6.45 41.63
CA ALA A 231 -12.28 7.64 41.98
C ALA A 231 -13.44 7.26 42.90
N ARG A 232 -13.13 6.77 44.10
CA ARG A 232 -13.96 6.82 45.31
C ARG A 232 -13.26 6.08 46.43
N GLU A 233 -12.58 6.83 47.27
CA GLU A 233 -12.67 6.77 48.74
C GLU A 233 -11.44 7.46 49.31
N MET A 234 -11.62 8.67 49.83
CA MET A 234 -11.34 8.90 51.24
C MET A 234 -12.23 10.04 51.77
N PRO A 235 -12.81 9.87 52.96
CA PRO A 235 -13.71 10.84 53.58
C PRO A 235 -12.91 11.96 54.24
N GLY A 236 -13.42 13.19 54.17
CA GLY A 236 -13.01 14.26 55.08
C GLY A 236 -13.36 13.88 56.52
N PRO A 237 -12.63 14.40 57.51
CA PRO A 237 -13.28 15.47 58.29
C PRO A 237 -12.36 16.56 58.87
N CYS A 238 -13.03 17.71 59.10
CA CYS A 238 -12.82 18.80 60.08
C CYS A 238 -11.44 19.44 60.25
#